data_AF-A0A0R3D568-F1
#
_entry.id   AF-A0A0R3D568-F1
#
_cell.length_a   1.000
_cell.length_b   1.000
_cell.length_c   1.000
_cell.angle_alpha   90.00
_cell.angle_beta   90.00
_cell.angle_gamma   90.00
#
_symmetry.space_group_name_H-M   'P 1'
#
loop_
_entity.id
_entity.type
_entity.pdbx_description
1 polymer ?
#
loop_
_entity_poly.entity_id
_entity_poly.type
_entity_poly.pdbx_seq_one_letter_code
_entity_poly.pdbx_strand_id
1 'polypeptide(L)' 'MSKGERLRLYMQKNAPKPPATFIIGDIPRILHATWGLMSVSMTGGFVSNSRLQATEPDYIFRGHHELLPILQRHGLFRDA' A
#
# COMPACT_ATOMS: atom_id res chain seq x y z
N MET A 1 11.88 10.14 13.94
CA MET A 1 11.97 9.16 12.83
C MET A 1 10.77 9.31 11.90
N SER A 2 11.02 9.61 10.63
CA SER A 2 10.02 9.72 9.58
C SER A 2 9.42 8.37 9.18
N LYS A 3 8.25 8.38 8.51
CA LYS A 3 7.60 7.16 7.97
C LYS A 3 8.52 6.43 6.97
N GLY A 4 9.28 7.18 6.17
CA GLY A 4 10.23 6.61 5.21
C GLY A 4 11.42 5.92 5.85
N GLU A 5 11.99 6.52 6.90
CA GLU A 5 13.07 5.86 7.66
C GLU A 5 12.58 4.60 8.35
N ARG A 6 11.38 4.62 8.94
CA ARG A 6 10.76 3.41 9.52
C ARG A 6 10.58 2.31 8.49
N LEU A 7 10.06 2.66 7.31
CA LEU A 7 9.87 1.71 6.22
C LEU A 7 11.20 1.13 5.76
N ARG A 8 12.21 1.98 5.52
CA ARG A 8 13.55 1.52 5.11
C ARG A 8 14.15 0.53 6.11
N LEU A 9 14.09 0.85 7.40
CA LEU A 9 14.60 -0.04 8.46
C LEU A 9 13.82 -1.35 8.51
N TYR A 10 12.50 -1.31 8.32
CA TYR A 10 11.67 -2.51 8.26
C TYR A 10 12.05 -3.40 7.05
N MET A 11 12.23 -2.80 5.87
CA MET A 11 12.63 -3.52 4.66
C MET A 11 14.00 -4.16 4.82
N GLN A 12 14.97 -3.43 5.39
CA GLN A 12 16.32 -3.95 5.66
C GLN A 12 16.31 -5.09 6.67
N LYS A 13 15.48 -5.00 7.72
CA LYS A 13 15.42 -6.01 8.78
C LYS A 13 14.71 -7.29 8.36
N ASN A 14 13.64 -7.18 7.57
CA ASN A 14 12.74 -8.31 7.31
C ASN A 14 12.83 -8.87 5.89
N ALA A 15 13.53 -8.18 4.98
CA ALA A 15 13.69 -8.55 3.57
C ALA A 15 12.39 -9.10 2.93
N PRO A 16 11.24 -8.42 3.08
CA PRO A 16 9.98 -8.95 2.59
C PRO A 16 9.99 -8.96 1.06
N LYS A 17 9.39 -9.99 0.45
CA LYS A 17 9.35 -10.13 -1.00
C LYS A 17 8.50 -9.00 -1.61
N PRO A 18 9.07 -8.08 -2.40
CA PRO A 18 8.33 -6.92 -2.90
C PRO A 18 7.02 -7.26 -3.64
N PRO A 19 6.97 -8.30 -4.52
CA PRO A 19 5.74 -8.68 -5.21
C PRO A 19 4.62 -9.21 -4.31
N ALA A 20 4.92 -9.54 -3.05
CA ALA A 20 3.96 -10.05 -2.07
C ALA A 20 3.80 -9.09 -0.88
N THR A 21 4.24 -7.84 -1.02
CA THR A 21 4.26 -6.85 0.06
C THR A 21 3.45 -5.62 -0.34
N PHE A 22 2.50 -5.25 0.51
CA PHE A 22 1.54 -4.17 0.27
C PHE A 22 1.77 -3.03 1.26
N ILE A 23 1.76 -1.80 0.77
CA ILE A 23 1.67 -0.60 1.59
C ILE A 23 0.25 -0.06 1.48
N ILE A 24 -0.45 -0.03 2.61
CA ILE A 24 -1.83 0.44 2.70
C ILE A 24 -1.88 1.77 3.47
N GLY A 25 -2.61 2.76 2.96
CA GLY A 25 -2.81 4.01 3.69
C GLY A 25 -3.65 5.05 2.96
N ASP A 26 -3.90 6.18 3.63
CA ASP A 26 -4.75 7.28 3.18
C ASP A 26 -3.96 8.58 2.98
N ILE A 27 -2.63 8.49 2.89
CA ILE A 27 -1.74 9.64 2.70
C ILE A 27 -0.83 9.38 1.50
N PRO A 28 -0.78 10.30 0.53
CA PRO A 28 0.02 10.19 -0.68
C PRO A 28 1.50 10.27 -0.32
N ARG A 29 2.26 9.20 -0.56
CA ARG A 29 3.74 9.21 -0.49
C ARG A 29 4.34 8.27 -1.52
N ILE A 30 5.32 8.80 -2.25
CA ILE A 30 6.09 8.21 -3.37
C ILE A 30 7.00 7.04 -2.95
N LEU A 31 7.07 6.70 -1.66
CA LEU A 31 8.04 5.73 -1.14
C LEU A 31 7.80 4.29 -1.59
N HIS A 32 6.65 3.93 -2.14
CA HIS A 32 6.37 2.56 -2.61
C HIS A 32 7.11 2.24 -3.92
N ALA A 33 7.20 3.20 -4.85
CA ALA A 33 7.85 3.01 -6.15
C ALA A 33 9.34 2.66 -6.03
N THR A 34 10.03 3.22 -5.03
CA THR A 34 11.47 2.98 -4.81
C THR A 34 11.79 1.55 -4.39
N TRP A 35 10.84 0.80 -3.86
CA TRP A 35 11.08 -0.54 -3.28
C TRP A 35 10.30 -1.66 -3.98
N GLY A 36 9.60 -1.34 -5.09
CA GLY A 36 8.80 -2.32 -5.84
C GLY A 36 7.63 -2.90 -5.06
N LEU A 37 7.11 -2.14 -4.08
CA LEU A 37 5.99 -2.56 -3.24
C LEU A 37 4.67 -2.17 -3.89
N MET A 38 3.64 -2.98 -3.71
CA MET A 38 2.29 -2.64 -4.18
C MET A 38 1.67 -1.56 -3.29
N SER A 39 1.23 -0.47 -3.90
CA SER A 39 0.61 0.68 -3.27
C SER A 39 -0.91 0.58 -3.31
N VAL A 40 -1.54 0.56 -2.14
CA VAL A 40 -3.00 0.43 -2.02
C VAL A 40 -3.53 1.59 -1.18
N SER A 41 -4.26 2.49 -1.83
CA SER A 41 -4.74 3.73 -1.19
C SER A 41 -6.21 3.62 -0.76
N MET A 42 -6.50 4.09 0.45
CA MET A 42 -7.87 4.15 1.00
C MET A 42 -8.43 5.57 0.87
N THR A 43 -9.62 5.69 0.27
CA THR A 43 -10.35 6.98 0.25
C THR A 43 -11.04 7.26 1.59
N GLY A 44 -11.48 8.51 1.81
CA GLY A 44 -12.23 8.88 3.02
C GLY A 44 -11.37 9.09 4.26
N GLY A 45 -10.04 9.05 4.11
CA GLY A 45 -9.09 9.43 5.15
C GLY A 45 -8.65 10.89 5.05
N PHE A 46 -7.39 11.16 5.36
CA PHE A 46 -6.89 12.51 5.60
C PHE A 46 -6.77 13.41 4.35
N VAL A 47 -6.58 12.83 3.15
CA VAL A 47 -6.47 13.62 1.91
C VAL A 47 -7.64 13.39 0.96
N SER A 48 -7.81 14.31 0.01
CA SER A 48 -8.80 14.17 -1.05
C SER A 48 -8.49 13.00 -2.00
N ASN A 49 -9.53 12.45 -2.61
CA ASN A 49 -9.39 11.41 -3.64
C ASN A 49 -8.49 11.86 -4.80
N SER A 50 -8.57 13.13 -5.21
CA SER A 50 -7.71 13.69 -6.25
C SER A 50 -6.23 13.67 -5.87
N ARG A 51 -5.89 13.94 -4.60
CA ARG A 51 -4.51 13.87 -4.10
C ARG A 51 -3.99 12.44 -3.99
N LEU A 52 -4.85 11.47 -3.69
CA LEU A 52 -4.49 10.04 -3.72
C LEU A 52 -4.22 9.58 -5.15
N GLN A 53 -5.13 9.91 -6.09
CA GLN A 53 -4.98 9.56 -7.50
C GLN A 53 -3.72 10.16 -8.12
N ALA A 54 -3.35 11.39 -7.75
CA ALA A 54 -2.12 12.03 -8.21
C ALA A 54 -0.82 11.31 -7.78
N THR A 55 -0.90 10.31 -6.89
CA THR A 55 0.24 9.44 -6.56
C THR A 55 0.24 8.10 -7.28
N GLU A 56 -0.71 7.88 -8.19
CA GLU A 56 -0.78 6.69 -9.04
C GLU A 56 -0.62 5.37 -8.26
N PRO A 57 -1.41 5.12 -7.20
CA PRO A 57 -1.36 3.85 -6.50
C PRO A 57 -1.85 2.73 -7.41
N ASP A 58 -1.32 1.51 -7.21
CA ASP A 58 -1.76 0.33 -7.95
C ASP A 58 -3.26 0.05 -7.75
N TYR A 59 -3.77 0.35 -6.55
CA TYR A 59 -5.18 0.22 -6.21
C TYR A 59 -5.69 1.39 -5.37
N ILE A 60 -6.96 1.75 -5.58
CA ILE A 60 -7.71 2.65 -4.70
C ILE A 60 -8.96 1.91 -4.24
N PHE A 61 -9.23 1.93 -2.94
CA PHE A 61 -10.40 1.29 -2.36
C PHE A 61 -11.16 2.24 -1.42
N ARG A 62 -12.48 2.03 -1.29
CA ARG A 62 -13.38 2.91 -0.55
C ARG A 62 -13.80 2.37 0.82
N GLY A 63 -13.74 1.06 1.00
CA GLY A 63 -14.05 0.42 2.27
C GLY A 63 -13.32 -0.91 2.43
N HIS A 64 -13.18 -1.36 3.68
CA HIS A 64 -12.39 -2.55 4.01
C HIS A 64 -12.79 -3.82 3.24
N HIS A 65 -14.07 -3.95 2.86
CA HIS A 65 -14.57 -5.07 2.07
C HIS A 65 -13.92 -5.19 0.68
N GLU A 66 -13.42 -4.09 0.12
CA GLU A 66 -12.74 -4.07 -1.19
C GLU A 66 -11.27 -4.49 -1.10
N LEU A 67 -10.67 -4.47 0.10
CA LEU A 67 -9.26 -4.80 0.29
C LEU A 67 -9.00 -6.31 0.13
N LEU A 68 -9.84 -7.16 0.71
CA LEU A 68 -9.63 -8.61 0.67
C LEU A 68 -9.58 -9.16 -0.78
N PRO A 69 -10.51 -8.80 -1.70
CA PRO A 69 -10.42 -9.20 -3.10
C PRO A 69 -9.13 -8.75 -3.80
N ILE A 70 -8.58 -7.57 -3.46
CA ILE A 70 -7.30 -7.10 -4.01
C ILE A 70 -6.18 -8.02 -3.55
N LEU A 71 -6.10 -8.32 -2.25
CA LEU A 71 -5.07 -9.19 -1.69
C LEU A 71 -5.15 -10.62 -2.26
N GLN A 72 -6.37 -11.14 -2.46
CA GLN A 72 -6.62 -12.47 -3.03
C GLN A 72 -6.15 -12.63 -4.47
N ARG A 73 -6.28 -11.58 -5.30
CA ARG A 73 -5.76 -11.59 -6.69
C ARG A 73 -4.24 -11.80 -6.73
N HIS A 74 -3.54 -11.41 -5.68
CA HIS A 74 -2.09 -11.57 -5.53
C HIS A 74 -1.69 -12.79 -4.71
N GLY A 75 -2.63 -13.70 -4.46
CA GLY A 75 -2.36 -14.99 -3.82
C GLY A 75 -2.31 -14.98 -2.30
N LEU A 76 -2.70 -13.88 -1.65
CA LEU A 76 -2.87 -13.83 -0.19
C LEU A 76 -4.29 -14.24 0.20
N PHE A 77 -4.48 -14.87 1.37
CA PHE A 77 -5.81 -15.13 1.94
C PHE A 77 -6.81 -15.85 1.02
N ARG A 78 -6.34 -16.80 0.18
CA ARG A 78 -7.18 -17.52 -0.79
C ARG A 78 -8.30 -18.35 -0.15
N ASP A 79 -8.10 -18.78 1.10
CA ASP A 79 -9.03 -19.64 1.84
C ASP A 79 -9.62 -18.92 3.08
N ALA A 80 -9.55 -17.59 3.13
CA ALA A 80 -10.02 -16.78 4.25
C ALA A 80 -11.51 -16.45 4.17
#